data_AF-A0A518HMB0-F1
#
_entry.id   AF-A0A518HMB0-F1
#
_cell.length_a   1.000
_cell.length_b   1.000
_cell.length_c   1.000
_cell.angle_alpha   90.00
_cell.angle_beta   90.00
_cell.angle_gamma   90.00
#
_symmetry.space_group_name_H-M   'P 1'
#
loop_
_entity.id
_entity.type
_entity.pdbx_description
1 polymer ?
#
loop_
_entity_poly.entity_id
_entity_poly.type
_entity_poly.pdbx_seq_one_letter_code
_entity_poly.pdbx_strand_id
1 'polypeptide(L)'
;MSEGASATSSRRLPVQFSLTGLLTMLLVVALASAYGVTAVRLRTAEAELRRLREETGYLPPTAADEIAAARLISDQPMTYRLRVRVPASPPYRIAYSSLWPESAAAPRWFGAVAVPPGESVVTVRILKDPRDDRWKITTLRRGADGTRRMATVLPENHVEIFRRSHDWLTAGVTRQSSTRPVGQSLRLLDERVLVGEGAMMLYGDGPPSGEMVGVFAELQPDIGAI
;
A
#
# COMPACT_ATOMS: atom_id res chain seq x y z
N MET A 1 -67.08 -24.46 59.06
CA MET A 1 -66.97 -23.19 59.80
C MET A 1 -65.54 -23.02 60.28
N SER A 2 -65.04 -21.78 60.20
CA SER A 2 -63.71 -21.25 60.52
C SER A 2 -62.60 -21.63 59.54
N GLU A 3 -62.33 -20.81 58.51
CA GLU A 3 -61.54 -19.56 58.51
C GLU A 3 -60.06 -19.75 58.91
N GLY A 4 -59.20 -19.50 57.93
CA GLY A 4 -57.75 -19.46 58.07
C GLY A 4 -57.14 -18.83 56.82
N ALA A 5 -57.54 -17.59 56.51
CA ALA A 5 -56.92 -16.80 55.45
C ALA A 5 -55.49 -16.39 55.89
N SER A 6 -54.49 -17.09 55.40
CA SER A 6 -53.08 -16.71 55.53
C SER A 6 -52.78 -15.54 54.58
N ALA A 7 -53.02 -14.31 55.07
CA ALA A 7 -52.56 -13.10 54.41
C ALA A 7 -51.02 -13.06 54.46
N THR A 8 -50.35 -13.48 53.38
CA THR A 8 -48.93 -13.22 53.15
C THR A 8 -48.70 -11.72 53.05
N SER A 9 -48.25 -11.12 54.15
CA SER A 9 -47.77 -9.74 54.21
C SER A 9 -46.55 -9.59 53.30
N SER A 10 -46.73 -8.96 52.14
CA SER A 10 -45.62 -8.52 51.29
C SER A 10 -44.94 -7.33 51.97
N ARG A 11 -43.88 -7.62 52.73
CA ARG A 11 -43.03 -6.58 53.34
C ARG A 11 -42.28 -5.85 52.21
N ARG A 12 -42.81 -4.72 51.75
CA ARG A 12 -42.06 -3.79 50.89
C ARG A 12 -40.97 -3.16 51.75
N LEU A 13 -39.72 -3.53 51.51
CA LEU A 13 -38.56 -2.86 52.09
C LEU A 13 -38.61 -1.38 51.68
N PRO A 14 -38.60 -0.42 52.62
CA PRO A 14 -38.52 0.98 52.27
C PRO A 14 -37.11 1.22 51.72
N VAL A 15 -37.02 1.44 50.40
CA VAL A 15 -35.78 1.87 49.75
C VAL A 15 -35.54 3.32 50.15
N GLN A 16 -34.92 3.54 51.30
CA GLN A 16 -34.43 4.85 51.70
C GLN A 16 -33.15 5.12 50.91
N PHE A 17 -33.28 5.90 49.84
CA PHE A 17 -32.12 6.35 49.08
C PHE A 17 -31.33 7.34 49.93
N SER A 18 -30.14 6.92 50.39
CA SER A 18 -29.22 7.86 51.03
C SER A 18 -28.74 8.86 49.97
N LEU A 19 -28.63 10.14 50.34
CA LEU A 19 -28.13 11.20 49.47
C LEU A 19 -26.76 10.85 48.89
N THR A 20 -25.90 10.22 49.70
CA THR A 20 -24.61 9.67 49.28
C THR A 20 -24.77 8.62 48.18
N GLY A 21 -25.70 7.67 48.33
CA GLY A 21 -25.98 6.66 47.29
C GLY A 21 -26.43 7.27 45.96
N LEU A 22 -27.30 8.28 46.00
CA LEU A 22 -27.73 9.02 44.80
C LEU A 22 -26.58 9.78 44.13
N LEU A 23 -25.73 10.47 44.93
CA LEU A 23 -24.55 11.17 44.41
C LEU A 23 -23.53 10.19 43.81
N THR A 24 -23.34 9.02 44.43
CA THR A 24 -22.43 8.00 43.91
C THR A 24 -22.96 7.41 42.60
N MET A 25 -24.27 7.14 42.52
CA MET A 25 -24.90 6.66 41.30
C MET A 25 -24.78 7.71 40.17
N LEU A 26 -25.02 8.98 40.49
CA LEU A 26 -24.88 10.08 39.53
C LEU A 26 -23.43 10.20 39.03
N LEU A 27 -22.45 10.07 39.91
CA LEU A 27 -21.03 10.07 39.55
C LEU A 27 -20.70 8.90 38.62
N VAL A 28 -21.19 7.69 38.91
CA VAL A 28 -20.97 6.50 38.07
C VAL A 28 -21.59 6.69 36.69
N VAL A 29 -22.82 7.23 36.61
CA VAL A 29 -23.49 7.51 35.34
C VAL A 29 -22.75 8.59 34.54
N ALA A 30 -22.29 9.66 35.20
CA ALA A 30 -21.50 10.70 34.56
C ALA A 30 -20.17 10.15 34.02
N LEU A 31 -19.48 9.32 34.80
CA LEU A 31 -18.22 8.69 34.38
C LEU A 31 -18.44 7.70 33.22
N ALA A 32 -19.47 6.87 33.29
CA ALA A 32 -19.79 5.90 32.24
C ALA A 32 -20.17 6.60 30.93
N SER A 33 -20.95 7.68 30.98
CA SER A 33 -21.31 8.45 29.79
C SER A 33 -20.10 9.17 29.19
N ALA A 34 -19.24 9.78 30.01
CA ALA A 34 -17.99 10.39 29.57
C ALA A 34 -17.05 9.35 28.93
N TYR A 35 -16.91 8.17 29.54
CA TYR A 35 -16.13 7.07 28.98
C TYR A 35 -16.71 6.57 27.65
N GLY A 36 -18.03 6.41 27.56
CA GLY A 36 -18.70 6.01 26.32
C GLY A 36 -18.45 7.00 25.19
N VAL A 37 -18.60 8.29 25.44
CA VAL A 37 -18.36 9.35 24.44
C VAL A 37 -16.89 9.38 24.01
N THR A 38 -15.95 9.28 24.95
CA THR A 38 -14.51 9.28 24.63
C THR A 38 -14.10 8.04 23.84
N ALA A 39 -14.61 6.86 24.20
CA ALA A 39 -14.37 5.62 23.46
C ALA A 39 -14.92 5.68 22.03
N VAL A 40 -16.12 6.24 21.83
CA VAL A 40 -16.69 6.42 20.48
C VAL A 40 -15.85 7.40 19.66
N ARG A 41 -15.49 8.56 20.24
CA ARG A 41 -14.65 9.57 19.56
C ARG A 41 -13.28 9.03 19.17
N LEU A 42 -12.67 8.22 20.04
CA LEU A 42 -11.40 7.58 19.76
C LEU A 42 -11.53 6.63 18.57
N ARG A 43 -12.55 5.76 18.56
CA ARG A 43 -12.80 4.83 17.45
C ARG A 43 -13.05 5.54 16.13
N THR A 44 -13.80 6.65 16.14
CA THR A 44 -14.04 7.44 14.92
C THR A 44 -12.75 8.09 14.41
N ALA A 45 -11.94 8.65 15.31
CA ALA A 45 -10.66 9.27 14.94
C ALA A 45 -9.66 8.25 14.40
N GLU A 46 -9.60 7.05 15.00
CA GLU A 46 -8.76 5.95 14.51
C GLU A 46 -9.20 5.44 13.13
N ALA A 47 -10.50 5.33 12.89
CA ALA A 47 -11.05 4.94 11.59
C ALA A 47 -10.72 5.99 10.51
N GLU A 48 -10.85 7.28 10.84
CA GLU A 48 -10.53 8.37 9.93
C GLU A 48 -9.03 8.46 9.64
N LEU A 49 -8.17 8.30 10.66
CA LEU A 49 -6.72 8.20 10.47
C LEU A 49 -6.34 7.00 9.60
N ARG A 50 -6.97 5.84 9.80
CA ARG A 50 -6.73 4.66 8.97
C ARG A 50 -7.10 4.92 7.52
N ARG A 51 -8.28 5.52 7.29
CA ARG A 51 -8.74 5.92 5.96
C ARG A 51 -7.78 6.91 5.29
N LEU A 52 -7.36 7.96 5.98
CA LEU A 52 -6.39 8.94 5.45
C LEU A 52 -5.03 8.30 5.15
N ARG A 53 -4.58 7.35 5.97
CA ARG A 53 -3.35 6.59 5.73
C ARG A 53 -3.45 5.73 4.46
N GLU A 54 -4.59 5.11 4.22
CA GLU A 54 -4.87 4.35 3.00
C GLU A 54 -4.95 5.26 1.77
N GLU A 55 -5.53 6.46 1.91
CA GLU A 55 -5.62 7.45 0.83
C GLU A 55 -4.24 8.02 0.45
N THR A 56 -3.36 8.22 1.44
CA THR A 56 -2.05 8.86 1.25
C THR A 56 -0.89 7.89 1.00
N GLY A 57 -1.15 6.57 1.01
CA GLY A 57 -0.13 5.52 0.94
C GLY A 57 0.92 5.68 2.03
N TYR A 58 0.46 5.83 3.27
CA TYR A 58 1.31 5.94 4.45
C TYR A 58 2.09 4.64 4.67
N LEU A 59 3.38 4.78 5.01
CA LEU A 59 4.19 3.65 5.46
C LEU A 59 4.17 3.61 7.00
N PRO A 60 3.56 2.60 7.63
CA PRO A 60 3.64 2.45 9.08
C PRO A 60 5.09 2.33 9.52
N PRO A 61 5.44 2.66 10.78
CA PRO A 61 6.77 2.40 11.30
C PRO A 61 7.10 0.92 11.12
N THR A 62 8.17 0.64 10.39
CA THR A 62 8.67 -0.72 10.13
C THR A 62 9.91 -0.96 10.94
N ALA A 63 10.26 -2.22 11.17
CA ALA A 63 11.48 -2.53 11.89
C ALA A 63 12.72 -2.03 11.12
N ALA A 64 13.82 -1.78 11.84
CA ALA A 64 15.05 -1.26 11.23
C ALA A 64 15.65 -2.21 10.18
N ASP A 65 15.24 -3.47 10.22
CA ASP A 65 15.62 -4.57 9.35
C ASP A 65 14.54 -4.93 8.29
N GLU A 66 13.66 -3.99 7.97
CA GLU A 66 12.65 -4.17 6.93
C GLU A 66 12.73 -3.10 5.86
N ILE A 67 12.54 -3.52 4.61
CA ILE A 67 12.14 -2.63 3.52
C ILE A 67 10.62 -2.56 3.46
N ALA A 68 10.09 -1.39 3.08
CA ALA A 68 8.66 -1.18 2.95
C ALA A 68 8.33 -0.43 1.67
N ALA A 69 7.22 -0.75 1.05
CA ALA A 69 6.69 0.02 -0.07
C ALA A 69 5.17 0.10 -0.04
N ALA A 70 4.63 1.22 -0.51
CA ALA A 70 3.20 1.42 -0.72
C ALA A 70 2.99 2.20 -2.01
N ARG A 71 1.95 1.87 -2.76
CA ARG A 71 1.56 2.60 -3.97
C ARG A 71 0.78 3.84 -3.60
N LEU A 72 1.15 4.96 -4.24
CA LEU A 72 0.46 6.24 -4.14
C LEU A 72 -0.53 6.39 -5.29
N ILE A 73 -1.55 7.21 -5.07
CA ILE A 73 -2.52 7.56 -6.11
C ILE A 73 -1.84 8.44 -7.17
N SER A 74 -2.14 8.15 -8.43
CA SER A 74 -1.78 8.95 -9.60
C SER A 74 -3.01 9.09 -10.48
N ASP A 75 -3.28 10.32 -10.91
CA ASP A 75 -4.34 10.72 -11.84
C ASP A 75 -3.85 10.73 -13.30
N GLN A 76 -2.53 10.69 -13.50
CA GLN A 76 -1.92 10.67 -14.82
C GLN A 76 -1.85 9.23 -15.37
N PRO A 77 -2.25 9.02 -16.64
CA PRO A 77 -2.15 7.71 -17.27
C PRO A 77 -0.69 7.27 -17.33
N MET A 78 -0.47 5.95 -17.23
CA MET A 78 0.86 5.33 -17.29
C MET A 78 1.90 5.96 -16.35
N THR A 79 1.43 6.52 -15.23
CA THR A 79 2.26 7.15 -14.20
C THR A 79 2.00 6.45 -12.88
N TYR A 80 3.05 5.86 -12.34
CA TYR A 80 3.02 4.99 -11.18
C TYR A 80 3.84 5.63 -10.08
N ARG A 81 3.18 6.04 -9.00
CA ARG A 81 3.83 6.66 -7.85
C ARG A 81 3.89 5.66 -6.70
N LEU A 82 5.05 5.56 -6.08
CA LEU A 82 5.35 4.60 -5.02
C LEU A 82 6.06 5.36 -3.91
N ARG A 83 5.74 5.05 -2.66
CA ARG A 83 6.54 5.44 -1.50
C ARG A 83 7.30 4.20 -1.05
N VAL A 84 8.61 4.33 -0.91
CA VAL A 84 9.50 3.24 -0.47
C VAL A 84 10.27 3.69 0.75
N ARG A 85 10.56 2.77 1.67
CA ARG A 85 11.48 2.97 2.78
C ARG A 85 12.53 1.86 2.74
N VAL A 86 13.80 2.26 2.82
CA VAL A 86 14.93 1.33 2.83
C VAL A 86 15.86 1.59 4.01
N PRO A 87 16.51 0.54 4.56
CA PRO A 87 17.47 0.68 5.65
C PRO A 87 18.77 1.34 5.16
N ALA A 88 19.66 1.67 6.10
CA ALA A 88 20.97 2.24 5.77
C ALA A 88 21.94 1.25 5.12
N SER A 89 21.79 -0.04 5.43
CA SER A 89 22.62 -1.11 4.89
C SER A 89 21.77 -2.38 4.72
N PRO A 90 21.92 -3.12 3.60
CA PRO A 90 22.73 -2.84 2.43
C PRO A 90 22.10 -1.70 1.58
N PRO A 91 22.86 -1.11 0.64
CA PRO A 91 22.31 -0.16 -0.32
C PRO A 91 21.22 -0.80 -1.19
N TYR A 92 20.24 -0.02 -1.60
CA TYR A 92 19.12 -0.47 -2.44
C TYR A 92 19.02 0.36 -3.72
N ARG A 93 18.44 -0.25 -4.75
CA ARG A 93 18.14 0.39 -6.03
C ARG A 93 16.80 -0.08 -6.57
N ILE A 94 16.22 0.73 -7.43
CA ILE A 94 14.99 0.38 -8.15
C ILE A 94 15.35 0.08 -9.58
N ALA A 95 15.29 -1.21 -9.92
CA ALA A 95 15.40 -1.68 -11.29
C ALA A 95 14.05 -1.49 -11.99
N TYR A 96 14.07 -1.07 -13.26
CA TYR A 96 12.86 -0.90 -14.06
C TYR A 96 13.00 -1.52 -15.45
N SER A 97 11.88 -1.94 -16.02
CA SER A 97 11.82 -2.53 -17.35
C SER A 97 10.43 -2.33 -17.96
N SER A 98 10.35 -2.49 -19.29
CA SER A 98 9.08 -2.65 -19.98
C SER A 98 8.85 -4.05 -20.58
N LEU A 99 9.77 -4.99 -20.31
CA LEU A 99 9.82 -6.27 -21.01
C LEU A 99 10.10 -7.42 -20.03
N TRP A 100 9.24 -8.42 -20.09
CA TRP A 100 9.47 -9.72 -19.49
C TRP A 100 9.62 -10.77 -20.61
N PRO A 101 10.85 -11.25 -20.86
CA PRO A 101 11.09 -12.26 -21.89
C PRO A 101 10.37 -13.58 -21.58
N GLU A 102 10.02 -14.30 -22.64
CA GLU A 102 9.49 -15.67 -22.53
C GLU A 102 10.44 -16.56 -21.72
N SER A 103 9.88 -17.43 -20.87
CA SER A 103 10.63 -18.40 -20.05
C SER A 103 11.62 -17.78 -19.05
N ALA A 104 11.70 -16.45 -18.92
CA ALA A 104 12.56 -15.80 -17.95
C ALA A 104 11.91 -15.75 -16.57
N ALA A 105 12.68 -15.97 -15.51
CA ALA A 105 12.20 -15.86 -14.13
C ALA A 105 11.93 -14.41 -13.69
N ALA A 106 12.48 -13.42 -14.39
CA ALA A 106 12.33 -12.01 -14.08
C ALA A 106 12.37 -11.13 -15.35
N PRO A 107 11.85 -9.88 -15.26
CA PRO A 107 11.98 -8.90 -16.33
C PRO A 107 13.43 -8.61 -16.70
N ARG A 108 13.66 -8.28 -17.98
CA ARG A 108 14.96 -7.82 -18.44
C ARG A 108 15.14 -6.35 -18.08
N TRP A 109 15.89 -6.07 -17.03
CA TRP A 109 16.08 -4.72 -16.51
C TRP A 109 16.81 -3.80 -17.48
N PHE A 110 16.29 -2.59 -17.66
CA PHE A 110 16.90 -1.58 -18.53
C PHE A 110 17.90 -0.69 -17.79
N GLY A 111 17.74 -0.57 -16.49
CA GLY A 111 18.56 0.27 -15.64
C GLY A 111 18.02 0.28 -14.22
N ALA A 112 18.80 0.89 -13.33
CA ALA A 112 18.39 1.06 -11.94
C ALA A 112 18.72 2.45 -11.40
N VAL A 113 17.95 2.87 -10.40
CA VAL A 113 18.15 4.13 -9.68
C VAL A 113 18.40 3.82 -8.21
N ALA A 114 19.55 4.25 -7.69
CA ALA A 114 19.88 4.11 -6.28
C ALA A 114 18.86 4.83 -5.38
N VAL A 115 18.45 4.17 -4.30
CA VAL A 115 17.52 4.69 -3.30
C VAL A 115 18.31 5.01 -2.02
N PRO A 116 18.25 6.26 -1.53
CA PRO A 116 18.92 6.62 -0.29
C PRO A 116 18.22 5.94 0.91
N PRO A 117 18.93 5.72 2.02
CA PRO A 117 18.33 5.29 3.27
C PRO A 117 17.18 6.19 3.71
N GLY A 118 16.15 5.59 4.30
CA GLY A 118 14.93 6.28 4.73
C GLY A 118 13.83 6.26 3.67
N GLU A 119 12.92 7.23 3.74
CA GLU A 119 11.77 7.31 2.84
C GLU A 119 12.10 8.03 1.53
N SER A 120 11.64 7.46 0.42
CA SER A 120 11.72 8.06 -0.90
C SER A 120 10.40 7.89 -1.65
N VAL A 121 10.07 8.88 -2.47
CA VAL A 121 8.97 8.79 -3.43
C VAL A 121 9.55 8.50 -4.80
N VAL A 122 9.02 7.47 -5.44
CA VAL A 122 9.48 6.99 -6.75
C VAL A 122 8.31 7.10 -7.71
N THR A 123 8.55 7.72 -8.85
CA THR A 123 7.60 7.84 -9.93
C THR A 123 8.16 7.15 -11.16
N VAL A 124 7.53 6.05 -11.57
CA VAL A 124 7.78 5.40 -12.86
C VAL A 124 6.72 5.88 -13.84
N ARG A 125 7.12 6.35 -15.01
CA ARG A 125 6.17 6.86 -16.02
C ARG A 125 6.60 6.54 -17.42
N ILE A 126 5.63 6.26 -18.29
CA ILE A 126 5.87 6.12 -19.73
C ILE A 126 5.24 7.32 -20.42
N LEU A 127 6.06 8.08 -21.14
CA LEU A 127 5.59 9.25 -21.88
C LEU A 127 6.48 9.53 -23.09
N LYS A 128 5.89 10.23 -24.06
CA LYS A 128 6.62 10.83 -25.16
C LYS A 128 7.37 12.07 -24.67
N ASP A 129 8.68 12.07 -24.79
CA ASP A 129 9.52 13.19 -24.36
C ASP A 129 9.39 14.35 -25.36
N PRO A 130 8.94 15.55 -24.94
CA PRO A 130 8.70 16.67 -25.85
C PRO A 130 9.98 17.21 -26.51
N ARG A 131 11.17 16.84 -26.03
CA ARG A 131 12.44 17.34 -26.54
C ARG A 131 12.94 16.59 -27.77
N ASP A 132 12.69 15.29 -27.83
CA ASP A 132 13.19 14.42 -28.91
C ASP A 132 12.09 13.55 -29.54
N ASP A 133 10.84 13.76 -29.16
CA ASP A 133 9.66 13.08 -29.70
C ASP A 133 9.71 11.54 -29.56
N ARG A 134 10.54 11.02 -28.65
CA ARG A 134 10.69 9.59 -28.40
C ARG A 134 9.96 9.19 -27.13
N TRP A 135 9.32 8.03 -27.16
CA TRP A 135 8.73 7.42 -25.98
C TRP A 135 9.80 6.86 -25.06
N LYS A 136 9.67 7.18 -23.76
CA LYS A 136 10.62 6.76 -22.74
C LYS A 136 9.89 6.26 -21.52
N ILE A 137 10.42 5.19 -20.93
CA ILE A 137 10.16 4.85 -19.54
C ILE A 137 11.12 5.66 -18.67
N THR A 138 10.57 6.46 -17.75
CA THR A 138 11.32 7.33 -16.85
C THR A 138 11.07 6.89 -15.43
N THR A 139 12.14 6.70 -14.67
CA THR A 139 12.11 6.47 -13.23
C THR A 139 12.68 7.70 -12.53
N LEU A 140 11.84 8.38 -11.76
CA LEU A 140 12.18 9.56 -10.96
C LEU A 140 12.14 9.17 -9.49
N ARG A 141 13.26 9.27 -8.78
CA ARG A 141 13.32 9.08 -7.33
C ARG A 141 13.53 10.43 -6.66
N ARG A 142 12.73 10.73 -5.64
CA ARG A 142 12.86 11.91 -4.76
C ARG A 142 13.05 11.42 -3.33
N GLY A 143 14.18 11.74 -2.74
CA GLY A 143 14.53 11.37 -1.36
C GLY A 143 15.23 12.53 -0.64
N ALA A 144 15.82 12.25 0.52
CA ALA A 144 16.51 13.24 1.35
C ALA A 144 17.77 13.84 0.69
N ASP A 145 18.46 13.05 -0.14
CA ASP A 145 19.63 13.45 -0.94
C ASP A 145 19.26 14.20 -2.23
N GLY A 146 17.96 14.45 -2.47
CA GLY A 146 17.45 15.18 -3.63
C GLY A 146 16.74 14.29 -4.65
N THR A 147 16.77 14.72 -5.91
CA THR A 147 16.03 14.07 -7.00
C THR A 147 16.98 13.44 -8.00
N ARG A 148 16.75 12.16 -8.32
CA ARG A 148 17.49 11.42 -9.35
C ARG A 148 16.52 10.91 -10.42
N ARG A 149 16.90 11.07 -11.68
CA ARG A 149 16.09 10.63 -12.83
C ARG A 149 16.91 9.72 -13.71
N MET A 150 16.33 8.61 -14.13
CA MET A 150 16.81 7.78 -15.22
C MET A 150 15.70 7.65 -16.27
N ALA A 151 16.07 7.59 -17.54
CA ALA A 151 15.12 7.38 -18.62
C ALA A 151 15.73 6.47 -19.69
N THR A 152 14.94 5.51 -20.17
CA THR A 152 15.33 4.63 -21.26
C THR A 152 14.33 4.80 -22.41
N VAL A 153 14.85 4.91 -23.63
CA VAL A 153 14.02 4.96 -24.85
C VAL A 153 13.36 3.60 -25.04
N LEU A 154 12.06 3.61 -25.29
CA LEU A 154 11.30 2.40 -25.54
C LEU A 154 11.36 2.00 -27.02
N PRO A 155 11.48 0.69 -27.32
CA PRO A 155 11.26 0.15 -28.65
C PRO A 155 9.87 0.47 -29.20
N GLU A 156 9.74 0.71 -30.51
CA GLU A 156 8.48 1.13 -31.13
C GLU A 156 7.37 0.07 -30.99
N ASN A 157 7.71 -1.22 -31.02
CA ASN A 157 6.78 -2.31 -30.79
C ASN A 157 6.14 -2.26 -29.38
N HIS A 158 6.89 -1.83 -28.36
CA HIS A 158 6.32 -1.65 -27.01
C HIS A 158 5.40 -0.42 -26.97
N VAL A 159 5.77 0.65 -27.69
CA VAL A 159 4.98 1.89 -27.76
C VAL A 159 3.62 1.64 -28.40
N GLU A 160 3.58 0.86 -29.48
CA GLU A 160 2.34 0.50 -30.17
C GLU A 160 1.38 -0.25 -29.23
N ILE A 161 1.90 -1.20 -28.45
CA ILE A 161 1.15 -1.95 -27.44
C ILE A 161 0.61 -1.00 -26.36
N PHE A 162 1.46 -0.16 -25.77
CA PHE A 162 1.03 0.78 -24.74
C PHE A 162 -0.01 1.80 -25.21
N ARG A 163 0.01 2.17 -26.48
CA ARG A 163 -0.96 3.11 -27.06
C ARG A 163 -2.29 2.46 -27.42
N ARG A 164 -2.29 1.18 -27.79
CA ARG A 164 -3.50 0.46 -28.23
C ARG A 164 -4.22 -0.27 -27.11
N SER A 165 -3.49 -0.73 -26.11
CA SER A 165 -4.05 -1.60 -25.09
C SER A 165 -4.74 -0.84 -23.97
N HIS A 166 -5.98 -1.25 -23.70
CA HIS A 166 -6.80 -0.71 -22.62
C HIS A 166 -6.93 -1.69 -21.44
N ASP A 167 -6.54 -2.96 -21.64
CA ASP A 167 -6.61 -4.00 -20.63
C ASP A 167 -5.25 -4.26 -19.98
N TRP A 168 -5.19 -3.97 -18.69
CA TRP A 168 -3.99 -4.08 -17.87
C TRP A 168 -4.27 -5.01 -16.70
N LEU A 169 -3.36 -5.95 -16.48
CA LEU A 169 -3.33 -6.75 -15.27
C LEU A 169 -2.32 -6.14 -14.30
N THR A 170 -2.82 -5.70 -13.15
CA THR A 170 -2.00 -5.08 -12.10
C THR A 170 -1.63 -6.11 -11.04
N ALA A 171 -0.34 -6.37 -10.91
CA ALA A 171 0.26 -7.09 -9.80
C ALA A 171 1.38 -6.24 -9.15
N GLY A 172 1.83 -6.60 -7.95
CA GLY A 172 2.87 -5.88 -7.19
C GLY A 172 2.35 -5.16 -5.95
N VAL A 173 3.03 -4.09 -5.54
CA VAL A 173 2.69 -3.35 -4.31
C VAL A 173 1.37 -2.60 -4.50
N THR A 174 0.45 -2.82 -3.56
CA THR A 174 -0.86 -2.15 -3.53
C THR A 174 -0.78 -0.86 -2.70
N ARG A 175 -1.93 -0.24 -2.42
CA ARG A 175 -2.01 0.94 -1.53
C ARG A 175 -1.68 0.59 -0.07
N GLN A 176 -1.79 -0.69 0.30
CA GLN A 176 -1.36 -1.17 1.60
C GLN A 176 0.15 -1.36 1.60
N SER A 177 0.78 -1.05 2.74
CA SER A 177 2.22 -1.23 2.89
C SER A 177 2.58 -2.71 2.79
N SER A 178 3.47 -3.04 1.88
CA SER A 178 4.12 -4.35 1.80
C SER A 178 5.51 -4.23 2.40
N THR A 179 5.88 -5.16 3.28
CA THR A 179 7.20 -5.23 3.89
C THR A 179 7.94 -6.50 3.49
N ARG A 180 9.27 -6.43 3.46
CA ARG A 180 10.16 -7.57 3.30
C ARG A 180 11.38 -7.41 4.21
N PRO A 181 12.00 -8.52 4.65
CA PRO A 181 13.28 -8.46 5.35
C PRO A 181 14.38 -7.80 4.51
N VAL A 182 15.36 -7.20 5.18
CA VAL A 182 16.58 -6.71 4.53
C VAL A 182 17.26 -7.82 3.70
N GLY A 183 17.87 -7.42 2.58
CA GLY A 183 18.57 -8.32 1.67
C GLY A 183 17.65 -9.01 0.67
N GLN A 184 16.32 -8.91 0.83
CA GLN A 184 15.36 -9.39 -0.16
C GLN A 184 14.97 -8.29 -1.15
N SER A 185 14.49 -8.72 -2.32
CA SER A 185 13.87 -7.84 -3.28
C SER A 185 12.36 -7.72 -3.04
N LEU A 186 11.78 -6.60 -3.48
CA LEU A 186 10.35 -6.33 -3.40
C LEU A 186 9.84 -5.84 -4.76
N ARG A 187 8.96 -6.62 -5.40
CA ARG A 187 8.28 -6.28 -6.66
C ARG A 187 7.36 -5.08 -6.43
N LEU A 188 7.78 -3.91 -6.89
CA LEU A 188 7.03 -2.66 -6.73
C LEU A 188 5.88 -2.55 -7.75
N LEU A 189 6.19 -2.79 -9.01
CA LEU A 189 5.24 -2.76 -10.13
C LEU A 189 5.37 -4.04 -10.94
N ASP A 190 4.22 -4.61 -11.27
CA ASP A 190 4.05 -5.70 -12.22
C ASP A 190 2.77 -5.45 -13.02
N GLU A 191 2.83 -4.47 -13.91
CA GLU A 191 1.72 -4.05 -14.75
C GLU A 191 1.85 -4.73 -16.11
N ARG A 192 0.99 -5.70 -16.40
CA ARG A 192 1.09 -6.52 -17.61
C ARG A 192 0.02 -6.08 -18.60
N VAL A 193 0.40 -5.88 -19.85
CA VAL A 193 -0.56 -5.57 -20.90
C VAL A 193 -1.10 -6.86 -21.48
N LEU A 194 -2.43 -7.02 -21.49
CA LEU A 194 -3.08 -8.18 -22.12
C LEU A 194 -3.29 -7.87 -23.61
N VAL A 195 -2.76 -8.72 -24.50
CA VAL A 195 -2.90 -8.58 -25.95
C VAL A 195 -3.37 -9.93 -26.54
N GLY A 196 -4.58 -9.96 -27.13
CA GLY A 196 -5.14 -11.12 -27.84
C GLY A 196 -6.01 -12.09 -27.00
N GLU A 197 -6.62 -13.09 -27.66
CA GLU A 197 -7.52 -14.12 -27.06
C GLU A 197 -6.84 -15.04 -26.02
N GLY A 198 -5.50 -14.99 -25.92
CA GLY A 198 -4.70 -15.73 -24.92
C GLY A 198 -4.68 -15.11 -23.52
N ALA A 199 -5.44 -14.05 -23.27
CA ALA A 199 -5.53 -13.33 -21.99
C ALA A 199 -6.02 -14.19 -20.79
N MET A 200 -6.36 -15.46 -21.02
CA MET A 200 -7.07 -16.31 -20.06
C MET A 200 -6.18 -17.25 -19.23
N MET A 201 -4.86 -17.34 -19.47
CA MET A 201 -3.99 -18.27 -18.74
C MET A 201 -2.72 -17.62 -18.16
N LEU A 202 -2.86 -16.86 -17.08
CA LEU A 202 -1.74 -16.54 -16.18
C LEU A 202 -2.15 -16.84 -14.73
N TYR A 203 -2.32 -18.13 -14.45
CA TYR A 203 -2.35 -18.65 -13.09
C TYR A 203 -0.90 -18.92 -12.64
N GLY A 204 -0.40 -18.11 -11.70
CA GLY A 204 0.79 -18.42 -10.91
C GLY A 204 2.03 -17.55 -11.15
N ASP A 205 2.94 -17.58 -10.17
CA ASP A 205 4.29 -16.98 -10.18
C ASP A 205 5.25 -17.61 -11.23
N GLY A 206 4.71 -18.29 -12.25
CA GLY A 206 5.49 -18.95 -13.30
C GLY A 206 5.98 -17.96 -14.36
N PRO A 207 7.07 -18.31 -15.08
CA PRO A 207 7.54 -17.50 -16.21
C PRO A 207 6.46 -17.40 -17.29
N PRO A 208 6.37 -16.28 -18.01
CA PRO A 208 5.34 -16.10 -19.02
C PRO A 208 5.56 -17.06 -20.19
N SER A 209 4.46 -17.59 -20.73
CA SER A 209 4.45 -18.49 -21.90
C SER A 209 4.79 -17.79 -23.22
N GLY A 210 5.01 -16.47 -23.20
CA GLY A 210 5.40 -15.67 -24.34
C GLY A 210 6.01 -14.35 -23.89
N GLU A 211 6.55 -13.58 -24.84
CA GLU A 211 7.09 -12.25 -24.56
C GLU A 211 5.99 -11.32 -24.04
N MET A 212 6.23 -10.73 -22.87
CA MET A 212 5.24 -9.91 -22.19
C MET A 212 5.71 -8.47 -22.06
N VAL A 213 4.90 -7.55 -22.58
CA VAL A 213 5.13 -6.12 -22.49
C VAL A 213 4.31 -5.56 -21.33
N GLY A 214 4.93 -4.71 -20.53
CA GLY A 214 4.35 -4.22 -19.29
C GLY A 214 5.16 -3.11 -18.65
N VAL A 215 4.82 -2.70 -17.44
CA VAL A 215 5.64 -1.80 -16.62
C VAL A 215 6.07 -2.55 -15.38
N PHE A 216 7.36 -2.85 -15.33
CA PHE A 216 7.95 -3.62 -14.24
C PHE A 216 8.92 -2.74 -13.45
N ALA A 217 8.81 -2.78 -12.12
CA ALA A 217 9.77 -2.16 -11.24
C ALA A 217 9.98 -3.02 -10.00
N GLU A 218 11.23 -3.14 -9.56
CA GLU A 218 11.60 -3.94 -8.41
C GLU A 218 12.63 -3.22 -7.56
N LEU A 219 12.39 -3.20 -6.25
CA LEU A 219 13.34 -2.75 -5.26
C LEU A 219 14.30 -3.91 -4.97
N GLN A 220 15.58 -3.75 -5.29
CA GLN A 220 16.59 -4.79 -5.17
C GLN A 220 17.76 -4.29 -4.31
N PRO A 221 18.41 -5.16 -3.52
CA PRO A 221 19.71 -4.85 -2.94
C PRO A 221 20.71 -4.50 -4.05
N ASP A 222 21.56 -3.51 -3.81
CA ASP A 222 22.56 -3.08 -4.77
C ASP A 222 23.82 -3.94 -4.64
N ILE A 223 23.80 -5.11 -5.30
CA ILE A 223 24.86 -6.13 -5.27
C ILE A 223 25.79 -6.11 -6.51
N GLY A 224 25.74 -5.09 -7.38
CA GLY A 224 26.59 -5.00 -8.57
C GLY A 224 25.82 -4.88 -9.90
N ALA A 225 26.46 -5.01 -11.06
CA ALA A 225 25.85 -4.72 -12.37
C ALA A 225 24.52 -5.46 -12.65
N ILE A 226 23.70 -4.86 -13.51
CA ILE A 226 22.37 -5.35 -13.93
C ILE A 226 22.50 -6.05 -15.28
#